data_AF-A0A7X8WMK3-F1
#
_entry.id   AF-A0A7X8WMK3-F1
#
_cell.length_a   1.000
_cell.length_b   1.000
_cell.length_c   1.000
_cell.angle_alpha   90.00
_cell.angle_beta   90.00
_cell.angle_gamma   90.00
#
_symmetry.space_group_name_H-M   'P 1'
#
loop_
_entity.id
_entity.type
_entity.pdbx_description
1 polymer ?
#
loop_
_entity_poly.entity_id
_entity_poly.type
_entity_poly.pdbx_seq_one_letter_code
_entity_poly.pdbx_strand_id
1 'polypeptide(L)'
;MRVFKTSILLAVLILLASCGQKETHGGYTVVWEENFEDSTMLEGNWSKIPRGRSDWNNYMSDYDGLFDVINGNLVLRGIKNTVLPEDSVPYLTG
;
A
#
# COMPACT_ATOMS: atom_id res chain seq x y z
N MET A 1 24.79 -44.09 42.59
CA MET A 1 25.01 -42.62 42.52
C MET A 1 25.63 -42.14 41.19
N ARG A 2 26.55 -42.88 40.53
CA ARG A 2 27.09 -42.52 39.20
C ARG A 2 26.05 -42.49 38.07
N VAL A 3 25.19 -43.52 38.01
CA VAL A 3 24.16 -43.68 36.96
C VAL A 3 23.09 -42.57 37.03
N PHE A 4 22.79 -42.09 38.24
CA PHE A 4 21.82 -41.00 38.46
C PHE A 4 22.36 -39.65 37.96
N LYS A 5 23.67 -39.39 38.15
CA LYS A 5 24.34 -38.18 37.65
C LYS A 5 24.44 -38.17 36.12
N THR A 6 24.72 -39.31 35.49
CA THR A 6 24.74 -39.43 34.03
C THR A 6 23.36 -39.24 33.41
N SER A 7 22.30 -39.70 34.08
CA SER A 7 20.92 -39.52 33.60
C SER A 7 20.48 -38.05 33.65
N ILE A 8 20.84 -37.32 34.71
CA ILE A 8 20.55 -35.88 34.84
C ILE A 8 21.31 -35.09 33.78
N LEU A 9 22.58 -35.42 33.53
CA LEU A 9 23.38 -34.76 32.50
C LEU A 9 22.76 -34.92 31.11
N LEU A 10 22.29 -36.13 30.79
CA LEU A 10 21.65 -36.43 29.51
C LEU A 10 20.33 -35.69 29.33
N ALA A 11 19.52 -35.58 30.39
CA ALA A 11 18.27 -34.83 30.37
C ALA A 11 18.49 -33.33 30.14
N VAL A 12 19.53 -32.74 30.72
CA VAL A 12 19.90 -31.32 30.51
C VAL A 12 20.37 -31.08 29.07
N LEU A 13 21.13 -32.02 28.49
CA LEU A 13 21.55 -31.96 27.08
C LEU A 13 20.37 -32.02 26.10
N ILE A 14 19.35 -32.83 26.39
CA ILE A 14 18.14 -32.93 25.56
C ILE A 14 17.30 -31.65 25.64
N LEU A 15 17.19 -31.04 26.83
CA LEU A 15 16.46 -29.77 27.02
C LEU A 15 17.14 -28.60 26.29
N LEU A 16 18.47 -28.58 26.22
CA LEU A 16 19.22 -27.55 25.49
C LEU A 16 19.10 -27.71 23.96
N ALA A 17 18.89 -28.93 23.46
CA ALA A 17 18.71 -29.17 22.02
C ALA A 17 17.34 -28.73 21.48
N SER A 18 16.34 -28.54 22.35
CA SER A 18 14.98 -28.12 21.95
C SER A 18 14.84 -26.61 21.68
N CYS A 19 15.83 -25.79 22.01
CA CYS A 19 15.81 -24.34 21.84
C CYS A 19 16.48 -23.96 20.51
N GLY A 20 15.90 -24.36 19.37
CA GLY A 20 16.54 -24.15 18.07
C GLY A 20 15.63 -24.06 16.85
N GLN A 21 14.33 -24.40 16.95
CA GLN A 21 13.43 -24.29 15.81
C GLN A 21 12.87 -22.88 15.73
N LYS A 22 13.60 -21.98 15.05
CA LYS A 22 12.99 -20.80 14.45
C LYS A 22 12.21 -21.27 13.23
N GLU A 23 10.89 -21.31 13.37
CA GLU A 23 9.96 -21.44 12.25
C GLU A 23 10.22 -20.26 11.29
N THR A 24 10.96 -20.49 10.21
CA THR A 24 11.02 -19.54 9.10
C THR A 24 9.74 -19.69 8.31
N HIS A 25 8.66 -19.10 8.80
CA HIS A 25 7.52 -18.79 7.94
C HIS A 25 8.09 -17.99 6.78
N GLY A 26 7.99 -18.53 5.55
CA GLY A 26 8.45 -17.85 4.35
C GLY A 26 7.86 -16.44 4.33
N GLY A 27 8.71 -15.44 4.56
CA GLY A 27 8.27 -14.06 4.72
C GLY A 27 7.81 -13.47 3.40
N TYR A 28 6.79 -12.61 3.46
CA TYR A 28 6.44 -11.76 2.33
C TYR A 28 7.54 -10.73 2.11
N THR A 29 7.82 -10.41 0.85
CA THR A 29 8.73 -9.35 0.46
C THR A 29 7.94 -8.27 -0.26
N VAL A 30 8.24 -7.00 0.04
CA VAL A 30 7.69 -5.86 -0.70
C VAL A 30 8.42 -5.79 -2.03
N VAL A 31 7.68 -5.93 -3.14
CA VAL A 31 8.24 -5.85 -4.50
C VAL A 31 7.97 -4.51 -5.18
N TRP A 32 7.02 -3.73 -4.65
CA TRP A 32 6.68 -2.39 -5.11
C TRP A 32 5.87 -1.64 -4.04
N GLU A 33 6.09 -0.33 -3.94
CA GLU A 33 5.33 0.61 -3.13
C GLU A 33 5.36 2.02 -3.76
N GLU A 34 4.36 2.83 -3.45
CA GLU A 34 4.31 4.26 -3.73
C GLU A 34 3.75 4.96 -2.48
N ASN A 35 4.44 6.01 -2.03
CA ASN A 35 4.15 6.68 -0.77
C ASN A 35 3.66 8.13 -0.98
N PHE A 36 3.60 8.61 -2.22
CA PHE A 36 3.12 9.94 -2.60
C PHE A 36 3.79 11.05 -1.78
N GLU A 37 5.13 11.02 -1.71
CA GLU A 37 5.92 12.02 -0.99
C GLU A 37 5.84 13.41 -1.66
N ASP A 38 5.77 13.42 -3.00
CA ASP A 38 5.54 14.62 -3.80
C ASP A 38 4.84 14.30 -5.13
N SER A 39 4.36 15.34 -5.83
CA SER A 39 3.60 15.20 -7.08
C SER A 39 4.46 14.84 -8.30
N THR A 40 5.79 14.99 -8.24
CA THR A 40 6.68 14.66 -9.35
C THR A 40 6.77 13.14 -9.57
N MET A 41 6.50 12.37 -8.52
CA MET A 41 6.45 10.90 -8.55
C MET A 41 5.25 10.31 -9.30
N LEU A 42 4.25 11.15 -9.64
CA LEU A 42 3.12 10.71 -10.45
C LEU A 42 3.52 10.43 -11.90
N GLU A 43 4.53 11.14 -12.41
CA GLU A 43 5.01 10.96 -13.78
C GLU A 43 5.67 9.57 -13.95
N GLY A 44 5.19 8.79 -14.92
CA GLY A 44 5.76 7.48 -15.29
C GLY A 44 5.04 6.26 -14.71
N ASN A 45 4.46 6.38 -13.50
CA ASN A 45 3.70 5.28 -12.87
C ASN A 45 2.17 5.50 -12.92
N TRP A 46 1.72 6.75 -12.96
CA TRP A 46 0.31 7.12 -12.89
C TRP A 46 -0.12 7.97 -14.09
N SER A 47 -1.42 7.96 -14.37
CA SER A 47 -2.04 8.81 -15.39
C SER A 47 -3.46 9.18 -15.00
N LYS A 48 -3.94 10.32 -15.49
CA LYS A 48 -5.34 10.73 -15.30
C LYS A 48 -6.26 9.79 -16.07
N ILE A 49 -7.38 9.45 -15.46
CA ILE A 49 -8.38 8.60 -16.11
C ILE A 49 -9.20 9.48 -17.07
N PRO A 50 -9.30 9.10 -18.35
CA PRO A 50 -10.11 9.87 -19.31
C PRO A 50 -11.60 9.72 -19.02
N ARG A 51 -12.36 10.78 -19.36
CA ARG A 51 -13.82 10.77 -19.36
C ARG A 51 -14.35 9.64 -20.24
N GLY A 52 -15.30 8.87 -19.71
CA GLY A 52 -16.02 7.85 -20.47
C GLY A 52 -17.53 8.01 -20.39
N ARG A 53 -18.26 6.95 -20.77
CA ARG A 53 -19.73 6.91 -20.78
C ARG A 53 -20.32 6.03 -19.69
N SER A 54 -19.47 5.31 -18.95
CA SER A 54 -19.91 4.44 -17.87
C SER A 54 -20.12 5.23 -16.59
N ASP A 55 -21.01 4.76 -15.71
CA ASP A 55 -21.30 5.46 -14.45
C ASP A 55 -20.07 5.69 -13.57
N TRP A 56 -19.05 4.83 -13.68
CA TRP A 56 -17.82 4.99 -12.92
C TRP A 56 -16.88 6.08 -13.47
N ASN A 57 -17.02 6.51 -14.73
CA ASN A 57 -16.11 7.49 -15.35
C ASN A 57 -16.75 8.63 -16.14
N ASN A 58 -18.08 8.75 -16.12
CA ASN A 58 -18.81 9.80 -16.84
C ASN A 58 -18.67 11.21 -16.22
N TYR A 59 -18.02 11.34 -15.06
CA TYR A 59 -17.67 12.61 -14.42
C TYR A 59 -16.15 12.88 -14.35
N MET A 60 -15.29 11.98 -14.86
CA MET A 60 -13.83 12.16 -14.78
C MET A 60 -13.36 13.37 -15.58
N SER A 61 -12.44 14.17 -15.07
CA SER A 61 -11.91 15.32 -15.80
C SER A 61 -10.41 15.41 -15.62
N ASP A 62 -9.74 15.97 -16.62
CA ASP A 62 -8.33 16.27 -16.57
C ASP A 62 -8.01 17.60 -15.86
N TYR A 63 -9.00 18.30 -15.30
CA TYR A 63 -8.81 19.53 -14.55
C TYR A 63 -7.84 19.33 -13.36
N ASP A 64 -6.73 20.07 -13.36
CA ASP A 64 -5.64 19.87 -12.40
C ASP A 64 -6.05 20.02 -10.94
N GLY A 65 -7.11 20.80 -10.64
CA GLY A 65 -7.60 20.97 -9.27
C GLY A 65 -8.22 19.71 -8.64
N LEU A 66 -8.40 18.63 -9.41
CA LEU A 66 -9.07 17.41 -8.95
C LEU A 66 -8.16 16.42 -8.22
N PHE A 67 -6.85 16.60 -8.31
CA PHE A 67 -5.89 15.78 -7.60
C PHE A 67 -4.80 16.64 -6.97
N ASP A 68 -4.07 16.08 -6.00
CA ASP A 68 -2.88 16.69 -5.41
C ASP A 68 -2.09 15.63 -4.63
N VAL A 69 -0.88 15.97 -4.23
CA VAL A 69 -0.11 15.20 -3.25
C VAL A 69 0.15 16.08 -2.04
N ILE A 70 -0.53 15.78 -0.93
CA ILE A 70 -0.49 16.60 0.29
C ILE A 70 -0.09 15.74 1.48
N ASN A 71 1.05 16.07 2.09
CA ASN A 71 1.55 15.43 3.32
C ASN A 71 1.62 13.89 3.20
N GLY A 72 2.20 13.36 2.11
CA GLY A 72 2.30 11.92 1.90
C GLY A 72 1.01 11.24 1.42
N ASN A 73 0.04 11.98 0.88
CA ASN A 73 -1.23 11.42 0.42
C ASN A 73 -1.59 11.92 -0.98
N LEU A 74 -1.93 10.99 -1.87
CA LEU A 74 -2.69 11.32 -3.08
C LEU A 74 -4.12 11.73 -2.66
N VAL A 75 -4.46 12.98 -2.90
CA VAL A 75 -5.78 13.55 -2.64
C VAL A 75 -6.54 13.56 -3.94
N LEU A 76 -7.70 12.89 -4.00
CA LEU A 76 -8.65 12.96 -5.11
C LEU A 76 -9.88 13.74 -4.67
N ARG A 77 -10.42 14.57 -5.57
CA ARG A 77 -11.53 15.48 -5.26
C ARG A 77 -12.69 15.26 -6.22
N GLY A 78 -13.90 15.36 -5.66
CA GLY A 78 -15.12 15.60 -6.40
C GLY A 78 -15.59 17.03 -6.14
N ILE A 79 -15.73 17.83 -7.20
CA ILE A 79 -16.14 19.24 -7.07
C ILE A 79 -17.38 19.52 -7.92
N LYS A 80 -18.16 20.53 -7.55
CA LYS A 80 -19.17 21.10 -8.45
C LYS A 80 -18.47 21.70 -9.66
N ASN A 81 -19.00 21.49 -10.86
CA ASN A 81 -18.46 22.09 -12.05
C ASN A 81 -18.81 23.58 -12.10
N THR A 82 -17.90 24.40 -11.58
CA THR A 82 -17.93 25.87 -11.70
C THR A 82 -16.69 26.40 -12.41
N VAL A 83 -15.82 25.50 -12.88
CA VAL A 83 -14.48 25.80 -13.41
C VAL A 83 -14.36 25.50 -14.90
N LEU A 84 -15.17 24.58 -15.43
CA LEU A 84 -15.22 24.22 -16.85
C LEU A 84 -16.64 24.49 -17.39
N PRO A 85 -16.95 25.75 -17.80
CA PRO A 85 -18.30 26.13 -18.20
C PRO A 85 -18.82 25.42 -19.46
N GLU A 86 -17.91 24.93 -20.31
CA GLU A 86 -18.25 24.18 -21.52
C GLU A 86 -18.53 22.69 -21.26
N ASP A 87 -18.14 22.17 -20.10
CA ASP A 87 -18.47 20.80 -19.72
C ASP A 87 -19.88 20.76 -19.12
N SER A 88 -20.79 20.03 -19.77
CA SER A 88 -22.20 19.97 -19.38
C SER A 88 -22.44 19.20 -18.07
N VAL A 89 -21.46 18.46 -17.56
CA VAL A 89 -21.68 17.70 -16.32
C VAL A 89 -21.68 18.62 -15.09
N PRO A 90 -22.58 18.41 -14.12
CA PRO A 90 -22.69 19.26 -12.94
C PRO A 90 -21.55 19.10 -11.92
N TYR A 91 -20.77 18.02 -12.01
CA TYR A 91 -19.68 17.69 -11.09
C TYR A 91 -18.46 17.17 -11.85
N LEU A 92 -17.26 17.33 -11.29
CA LEU A 92 -16.03 16.80 -11.86
C LEU A 92 -15.33 15.93 -10.82
N THR A 93 -14.74 14.83 -11.24
CA THR A 93 -13.99 13.90 -10.38
C THR A 93 -12.60 13.64 -10.93
N GLY A 94 -11.61 13.54 -10.04
CA GLY A 94 -10.22 13.19 -10.36
C GLY A 94 -9.92 11.71 -10.27
#